data_AF-A0A8S3BVT8-F1
#
_entry.id   AF-A0A8S3BVT8-F1
#
_cell.length_a   1.000
_cell.length_b   1.000
_cell.length_c   1.000
_cell.angle_alpha   90.00
_cell.angle_beta   90.00
_cell.angle_gamma   90.00
#
_symmetry.space_group_name_H-M   'P 1'
#
loop_
_entity.id
_entity.type
_entity.pdbx_description
1 polymer ?
#
loop_
_entity_poly.entity_id
_entity_poly.type
_entity_poly.pdbx_seq_one_letter_code
_entity_poly.pdbx_strand_id
1 'polypeptide(L)' 'AEFEWTIGPIPIDDYIGKEIVVRYDTDIQSKSTYYTDANGREVLERKVDYRPTWNYTVNENISGNYYPISSRIWIKDEQ' A
#
# COMPACT_ATOMS: atom_id res chain seq x y z
N ALA A 1 11.27 10.97 -11.83
CA ALA A 1 10.34 12.10 -11.88
C ALA A 1 9.97 12.47 -10.46
N GLU A 2 9.69 13.74 -10.21
CA GLU A 2 9.15 14.22 -8.93
C GLU A 2 7.67 14.52 -9.15
N PHE A 3 6.85 14.21 -8.15
CA PHE A 3 5.40 14.41 -8.21
C PHE A 3 4.97 15.16 -6.96
N GLU A 4 4.20 16.23 -7.17
CA GLU A 4 3.59 17.04 -6.11
C GLU A 4 2.07 16.95 -6.25
N TRP A 5 1.36 16.72 -5.14
CA TRP A 5 -0.09 16.63 -5.12
C TRP A 5 -0.68 17.70 -4.20
N THR A 6 -1.73 18.36 -4.67
CA THR A 6 -2.59 19.22 -3.85
C THR A 6 -3.95 18.56 -3.71
N ILE A 7 -4.39 18.31 -2.48
CA ILE A 7 -5.67 17.65 -2.18
C ILE A 7 -6.56 18.65 -1.44
N GLY A 8 -7.67 19.06 -2.06
CA GLY A 8 -8.76 19.75 -1.36
C GLY A 8 -9.41 20.91 -2.13
N PRO A 9 -10.54 21.43 -1.62
CA PRO A 9 -11.31 20.90 -0.49
C PRO A 9 -12.00 19.57 -0.83
N ILE A 10 -12.03 18.62 0.11
CA ILE A 10 -12.68 17.32 -0.09
C ILE A 10 -14.19 17.52 0.13
N PRO A 11 -15.05 17.30 -0.88
CA PRO A 11 -16.48 17.53 -0.75
C PRO A 11 -17.10 16.48 0.17
N ILE A 12 -17.85 16.94 1.18
CA ILE A 12 -18.53 16.09 2.18
C ILE A 12 -20.02 16.45 2.35
N ASP A 13 -20.58 17.22 1.42
CA ASP A 13 -21.99 17.63 1.45
C ASP A 13 -22.96 16.44 1.34
N ASP A 14 -22.45 15.28 0.89
CA ASP A 14 -23.13 13.99 0.83
C ASP A 14 -23.09 13.21 2.16
N TYR A 15 -22.45 13.75 3.20
CA TYR A 15 -22.21 13.08 4.48
C TYR A 15 -21.43 11.76 4.38
N ILE A 16 -20.69 11.54 3.28
CA ILE A 16 -19.86 10.34 3.07
C ILE A 16 -18.39 10.70 3.23
N GLY A 17 -17.73 10.05 4.20
CA GLY A 17 -16.29 10.14 4.41
C GLY A 17 -15.50 9.64 3.21
N LYS A 18 -14.38 10.30 2.88
CA LYS A 18 -13.56 9.99 1.70
C LYS A 18 -12.10 9.80 2.13
N GLU A 19 -11.53 8.67 1.73
CA GLU A 19 -10.12 8.34 1.90
C GLU A 19 -9.45 8.41 0.53
N ILE A 20 -8.57 9.40 0.33
CA ILE A 20 -7.91 9.64 -0.96
C ILE A 20 -6.58 8.90 -0.98
N VAL A 21 -6.32 8.19 -2.07
CA VAL A 21 -5.09 7.44 -2.30
C VAL A 21 -4.49 7.78 -3.66
N VAL A 22 -3.16 7.72 -3.74
CA VAL A 22 -2.45 7.76 -5.02
C VAL A 22 -2.13 6.33 -5.43
N ARG A 23 -2.60 5.91 -6.61
CA ARG A 23 -2.33 4.59 -7.17
C ARG A 23 -1.50 4.71 -8.43
N TYR A 24 -0.46 3.89 -8.50
CA TYR A 24 0.35 3.69 -9.70
C TYR A 24 0.09 2.30 -10.23
N ASP A 25 -0.24 2.22 -11.53
CA ASP A 25 -0.48 0.97 -12.23
C ASP A 25 0.66 0.76 -13.25
N THR A 26 1.19 -0.45 -13.31
CA THR A 26 2.35 -0.84 -14.15
C THR A 26 2.24 -2.32 -14.52
N ASP A 27 2.99 -2.76 -15.52
CA ASP A 27 3.09 -4.12 -16.02
C ASP A 27 4.07 -5.02 -15.25
N ILE A 28 4.72 -4.50 -14.20
CA ILE A 28 5.57 -5.27 -13.27
C ILE A 28 4.79 -6.43 -12.64
N GLN A 29 5.26 -7.65 -12.87
CA GLN A 29 4.82 -8.93 -12.31
C GLN A 29 5.37 -9.15 -10.90
N SER A 30 4.87 -8.38 -9.94
CA SER A 30 5.31 -8.43 -8.53
C SER A 30 4.93 -9.69 -7.75
N LYS A 31 4.09 -10.56 -8.33
CA LYS A 31 3.53 -11.77 -7.69
C LYS A 31 2.91 -11.52 -6.32
N SER A 32 2.19 -10.40 -6.20
CA SER A 32 1.53 -9.95 -4.96
C SER A 32 2.49 -9.67 -3.80
N THR A 33 3.77 -9.42 -4.10
CA THR A 33 4.80 -9.09 -3.13
C THR A 33 5.25 -7.64 -3.29
N TYR A 34 5.41 -6.94 -2.18
CA TYR A 34 5.91 -5.57 -2.14
C TYR A 34 6.78 -5.37 -0.90
N TYR A 35 7.56 -4.30 -0.89
CA TYR A 35 8.55 -4.03 0.14
C TYR A 35 8.29 -2.69 0.78
N THR A 36 8.32 -2.65 2.10
CA THR A 36 8.07 -1.44 2.91
C THR A 36 9.19 -1.23 3.91
N ASP A 37 9.52 0.01 4.22
CA ASP A 37 10.44 0.31 5.32
C ASP A 37 9.79 0.13 6.71
N ALA A 38 10.61 -0.24 7.69
CA ALA A 38 10.27 -0.17 9.11
C ALA A 38 10.95 1.07 9.72
N ASN A 39 10.16 2.12 9.96
CA ASN A 39 10.64 3.39 10.53
C ASN A 39 11.84 3.99 9.76
N GLY A 40 11.82 3.90 8.43
CA GLY A 40 12.86 4.41 7.54
C GLY A 40 14.16 3.60 7.52
N ARG A 41 14.21 2.44 8.16
CA ARG A 41 15.42 1.62 8.29
C ARG A 41 15.32 0.32 7.49
N GLU A 42 15.02 -0.76 8.21
CA GLU A 42 14.96 -2.12 7.68
C GLU A 42 13.86 -2.25 6.64
N VAL A 43 14.06 -3.17 5.71
CA VAL A 43 13.11 -3.47 4.64
C VAL A 43 12.38 -4.74 5.00
N LEU A 44 11.05 -4.67 4.99
CA LEU A 44 10.19 -5.82 5.27
C LEU A 44 9.47 -6.22 3.99
N GLU A 45 9.52 -7.51 3.69
CA GLU A 45 8.73 -8.13 2.64
C GLU A 45 7.27 -8.28 3.11
N ARG A 46 6.35 -7.87 2.24
CA ARG A 46 4.91 -7.97 2.45
C ARG A 46 4.31 -8.75 1.29
N LYS A 47 3.34 -9.61 1.59
CA LYS A 47 2.57 -10.34 0.60
C LYS A 47 1.09 -10.10 0.85
N VAL A 48 0.36 -9.79 -0.21
CA VAL A 48 -1.09 -9.55 -0.14
C VAL A 48 -1.77 -10.78 0.47
N ASP A 49 -2.66 -10.54 1.43
CA ASP A 49 -3.47 -11.56 2.10
C ASP A 49 -2.67 -12.66 2.82
N TYR A 50 -1.47 -12.33 3.28
CA TYR A 50 -0.57 -13.27 3.93
C TYR A 50 -0.04 -12.77 5.28
N ARG A 51 0.20 -13.71 6.20
CA ARG A 51 0.89 -13.46 7.48
C ARG A 51 1.95 -14.55 7.70
N PRO A 52 3.17 -14.18 8.12
CA PRO A 52 4.25 -15.15 8.31
C PRO A 52 4.08 -16.01 9.57
N THR A 53 3.31 -15.55 10.55
CA THR A 53 3.26 -16.12 11.90
C THR A 53 2.01 -16.93 12.20
N TRP A 54 0.96 -16.86 11.38
CA TRP A 54 -0.27 -17.63 11.55
C TRP A 54 -1.05 -17.79 10.24
N ASN A 55 -1.98 -18.75 10.21
CA ASN A 55 -2.91 -18.93 9.09
C ASN A 55 -3.93 -17.79 9.08
N TYR A 56 -3.80 -16.89 8.09
CA TYR A 56 -4.65 -15.71 7.98
C TYR A 56 -5.90 -16.00 7.16
N THR A 57 -7.08 -15.77 7.76
CA THR A 57 -8.36 -15.73 7.04
C THR A 57 -8.64 -14.28 6.65
N VAL A 58 -8.76 -14.04 5.35
CA VAL A 58 -9.04 -12.70 4.81
C VAL A 58 -10.49 -12.33 5.06
N ASN A 59 -10.71 -11.33 5.92
CA ASN A 59 -12.03 -10.72 6.11
C ASN A 59 -12.15 -9.40 5.35
N GLU A 60 -11.05 -8.66 5.25
CA GLU A 60 -10.97 -7.33 4.64
C GLU A 60 -9.78 -7.27 3.69
N ASN A 61 -10.04 -7.40 2.38
CA ASN A 61 -9.00 -7.52 1.34
C ASN A 61 -8.24 -6.21 1.08
N ILE A 62 -8.82 -5.05 1.38
CA ILE A 62 -8.16 -3.75 1.20
C ILE A 62 -7.46 -3.32 2.50
N SER A 63 -8.23 -3.08 3.56
CA SER A 63 -7.68 -2.54 4.81
C SER A 63 -6.68 -3.48 5.48
N GLY A 64 -6.87 -4.80 5.33
CA GLY A 64 -5.95 -5.82 5.86
C GLY A 64 -4.56 -5.82 5.23
N ASN A 65 -4.37 -5.12 4.10
CA ASN A 65 -3.12 -5.05 3.37
C ASN A 65 -2.45 -3.67 3.40
N TYR A 66 -2.95 -2.73 4.20
CA TYR A 66 -2.23 -1.48 4.48
C TYR A 66 -1.12 -1.68 5.51
N TYR A 67 0.05 -1.12 5.24
CA TYR A 67 1.20 -1.08 6.14
C TYR A 67 1.74 0.35 6.25
N PRO A 68 2.30 0.75 7.42
CA PRO A 68 2.94 2.05 7.56
C PRO A 68 4.19 2.12 6.68
N ILE A 69 4.34 3.24 5.97
CA ILE A 69 5.49 3.54 5.10
C ILE A 69 6.01 4.90 5.54
N SER A 70 7.27 4.96 6.00
CA SER A 70 7.86 6.23 6.46
C SER A 70 8.68 6.91 5.36
N SER A 71 9.32 6.14 4.49
CA SER A 71 10.20 6.69 3.46
C SER A 71 10.07 6.03 2.10
N ARG A 72 9.78 4.72 2.02
CA ARG A 72 9.82 4.01 0.73
C ARG A 72 8.94 2.77 0.69
N ILE A 73 8.33 2.60 -0.48
CA ILE A 73 7.66 1.38 -0.93
C ILE A 73 8.09 1.08 -2.36
N TRP A 74 8.22 -0.19 -2.71
CA TRP A 74 8.42 -0.60 -4.10
C TRP A 74 7.91 -2.00 -4.36
N ILE A 75 7.74 -2.27 -5.65
CA ILE A 75 7.53 -3.58 -6.24
C ILE A 75 8.66 -3.85 -7.24
N LYS A 76 8.89 -5.12 -7.55
CA LYS A 76 9.87 -5.57 -8.54
C LYS A 76 9.38 -6.86 -9.20
N ASP A 77 9.90 -7.15 -10.38
CA ASP A 77 9.74 -8.46 -11.00
C ASP A 77 10.60 -9.52 -10.29
N GLU A 78 10.20 -10.77 -10.42
CA GLU A 78 11.18 -11.86 -10.38
C GLU A 78 11.99 -11.77 -11.68
N GLN A 79 13.32 -11.64 -11.55
CA GLN A 79 14.26 -11.49 -12.66
C GLN A 79 13.94 -12.40 -13.86
#